data_AF-A0A9E1RMU6-F1
#
_entry.id   AF-A0A9E1RMU6-F1
#
_cell.length_a   1.000
_cell.length_b   1.000
_cell.length_c   1.000
_cell.angle_alpha   90.00
_cell.angle_beta   90.00
_cell.angle_gamma   90.00
#
_symmetry.space_group_name_H-M   'P 1'
#
loop_
_entity.id
_entity.type
_entity.pdbx_description
1 polymer ?
#
loop_
_entity_poly.entity_id
_entity_poly.type
_entity_poly.pdbx_seq_one_letter_code
_entity_poly.pdbx_strand_id
1 'polypeptide(L)'
;MPPAPRAGSDELIGEMAEVYALAVLRDEPLTDLRQDAAASTPRDRMLEELGALRWFNADASPSGAGAEAMYRRRTGLSPQTVFRGLAPGNSVGPYLSQLLLVGSPSATNEPFDGMIEYGAQTIDQRVRQVGPTDFMTSWDEWFDVANALSPSTRAPDTGNRRFITTGRDLANYVHNDALYQAYFNAWLVMLSNGISLDPSLPYQQDDAVDHQQGFVLYAVQHVLSLLGEVCDRALKTVLFQKFNVHRRLRPEA
;
A
#
# COMPACT_ATOMS: atom_id res chain seq x y z
N MET A 1 13.25 -13.13 -8.89
CA MET A 1 11.93 -13.43 -8.28
C MET A 1 11.53 -14.83 -8.71
N PRO A 2 10.76 -15.60 -7.91
CA PRO A 2 10.29 -16.91 -8.34
C PRO A 2 9.33 -16.79 -9.54
N PRO A 3 9.07 -17.88 -10.27
CA PRO A 3 8.10 -17.88 -11.37
C PRO A 3 6.72 -17.38 -10.93
N ALA A 4 6.09 -16.59 -11.79
CA ALA A 4 4.74 -16.07 -11.57
C ALA A 4 3.67 -17.17 -11.67
N PRO A 5 2.49 -16.97 -11.06
CA PRO A 5 1.34 -17.86 -11.23
C PRO A 5 0.97 -18.00 -12.70
N ARG A 6 0.65 -19.24 -13.13
CA ARG A 6 0.30 -19.54 -14.52
C ARG A 6 -1.19 -19.32 -14.76
N ALA A 7 -1.55 -19.06 -16.02
CA ALA A 7 -2.94 -19.10 -16.46
C ALA A 7 -3.58 -20.45 -16.09
N GLY A 8 -4.80 -20.39 -15.50
CA GLY A 8 -5.53 -21.57 -15.04
C GLY A 8 -5.06 -22.17 -13.70
N SER A 9 -4.04 -21.63 -13.05
CA SER A 9 -3.68 -22.04 -11.69
C SER A 9 -4.66 -21.50 -10.65
N ASP A 10 -4.87 -22.24 -9.56
CA ASP A 10 -5.74 -21.81 -8.46
C ASP A 10 -5.26 -20.47 -7.87
N GLU A 11 -3.95 -20.25 -7.84
CA GLU A 11 -3.34 -18.99 -7.40
C GLU A 11 -3.75 -17.81 -8.27
N LEU A 12 -3.62 -17.90 -9.60
CA LEU A 12 -4.03 -16.80 -10.49
C LEU A 12 -5.54 -16.55 -10.43
N ILE A 13 -6.35 -17.60 -10.33
CA ILE A 13 -7.80 -17.49 -10.17
C ILE A 13 -8.13 -16.70 -8.89
N GLY A 14 -7.46 -17.02 -7.78
CA GLY A 14 -7.58 -16.28 -6.53
C GLY A 14 -7.12 -14.82 -6.64
N GLU A 15 -5.97 -14.57 -7.27
CA GLU A 15 -5.46 -13.20 -7.49
C GLU A 15 -6.42 -12.35 -8.34
N MET A 16 -6.94 -12.89 -9.44
CA MET A 16 -7.88 -12.14 -10.29
C MET A 16 -9.21 -11.90 -9.60
N ALA A 17 -9.75 -12.89 -8.88
CA ALA A 17 -10.96 -12.70 -8.09
C ALA A 17 -10.79 -11.60 -7.05
N GLU A 18 -9.63 -11.53 -6.37
CA GLU A 18 -9.32 -10.45 -5.42
C GLU A 18 -9.19 -9.08 -6.10
N VAL A 19 -8.64 -9.01 -7.32
CA VAL A 19 -8.60 -7.74 -8.09
C VAL A 19 -10.00 -7.26 -8.45
N TYR A 20 -10.89 -8.15 -8.91
CA TYR A 20 -12.30 -7.81 -9.16
C TYR A 20 -13.00 -7.40 -7.86
N ALA A 21 -12.72 -8.08 -6.76
CA ALA A 21 -13.23 -7.74 -5.44
C ALA A 21 -12.89 -6.31 -5.02
N LEU A 22 -11.61 -5.94 -5.16
CA LEU A 22 -11.12 -4.60 -4.88
C LEU A 22 -11.71 -3.54 -5.81
N ALA A 23 -12.04 -3.91 -7.05
CA ALA A 23 -12.73 -3.02 -7.98
C ALA A 23 -14.18 -2.77 -7.57
N VAL A 24 -14.91 -3.81 -7.18
CA VAL A 24 -16.31 -3.72 -6.71
C VAL A 24 -16.41 -2.96 -5.39
N LEU A 25 -15.50 -3.20 -4.45
CA LEU A 25 -15.49 -2.59 -3.12
C LEU A 25 -14.72 -1.26 -3.07
N ARG A 26 -14.40 -0.67 -4.23
CA ARG A 26 -13.47 0.47 -4.33
C ARG A 26 -13.94 1.71 -3.56
N ASP A 27 -15.25 1.90 -3.46
CA ASP A 27 -15.88 3.02 -2.74
C ASP A 27 -16.37 2.66 -1.34
N GLU A 28 -16.18 1.41 -0.90
CA GLU A 28 -16.53 1.00 0.45
C GLU A 28 -15.51 1.56 1.48
N PRO A 29 -15.94 1.85 2.72
CA PRO A 29 -15.05 2.36 3.75
C PRO A 29 -13.99 1.33 4.15
N LEU A 30 -12.72 1.74 4.18
CA LEU A 30 -11.62 0.89 4.66
C LEU A 30 -11.72 0.56 6.16
N THR A 31 -12.56 1.29 6.90
CA THR A 31 -12.90 0.99 8.30
C THR A 31 -13.68 -0.31 8.45
N ASP A 32 -14.32 -0.80 7.38
CA ASP A 32 -15.04 -2.06 7.37
C ASP A 32 -14.09 -3.27 7.31
N LEU A 33 -12.81 -3.05 7.00
CA LEU A 33 -11.76 -4.07 6.93
C LEU A 33 -11.08 -4.28 8.29
N ARG A 34 -11.89 -4.54 9.32
CA ARG A 34 -11.44 -4.87 10.68
C ARG A 34 -12.30 -5.98 11.29
N GLN A 35 -11.70 -6.77 12.19
CA GLN A 35 -12.40 -7.90 12.82
C GLN A 35 -13.66 -7.48 13.60
N ASP A 36 -13.63 -6.28 14.20
CA ASP A 36 -14.69 -5.72 15.04
C ASP A 36 -15.63 -4.75 14.28
N ALA A 37 -15.45 -4.62 12.97
CA ALA A 37 -16.34 -3.81 12.15
C ALA A 37 -17.75 -4.41 12.10
N ALA A 38 -18.75 -3.54 11.92
CA ALA A 38 -20.13 -3.98 11.71
C ALA A 38 -20.24 -4.88 10.47
N ALA A 39 -21.34 -5.63 10.39
CA ALA A 39 -21.68 -6.37 9.17
C ALA A 39 -21.81 -5.40 7.99
N SER A 40 -21.27 -5.79 6.85
CA SER A 40 -21.29 -5.02 5.61
C SER A 40 -21.58 -5.98 4.47
N THR A 41 -22.80 -5.91 3.93
CA THR A 41 -23.27 -6.86 2.91
C THR A 41 -22.31 -7.02 1.73
N PRO A 42 -21.72 -5.94 1.15
CA PRO A 42 -20.76 -6.07 0.06
C PRO A 42 -19.48 -6.82 0.47
N ARG A 43 -18.90 -6.46 1.63
CA ARG A 43 -17.69 -7.10 2.18
C ARG A 43 -17.93 -8.57 2.51
N ASP A 44 -19.02 -8.86 3.22
CA ASP A 44 -19.30 -10.20 3.75
C ASP A 44 -19.59 -11.19 2.63
N ARG A 45 -20.34 -10.75 1.60
CA ARG A 45 -20.52 -11.53 0.37
C ARG A 45 -19.18 -11.81 -0.31
N MET A 46 -18.31 -10.82 -0.42
CA MET A 46 -17.01 -10.98 -1.06
C MET A 46 -16.10 -11.96 -0.31
N LEU A 47 -16.13 -11.93 1.03
CA LEU A 47 -15.40 -12.87 1.86
C LEU A 47 -15.86 -14.32 1.63
N GLU A 48 -17.17 -14.54 1.49
CA GLU A 48 -17.73 -15.85 1.17
C GLU A 48 -17.28 -16.32 -0.22
N GLU A 49 -17.42 -15.47 -1.24
CA GLU A 49 -17.04 -15.80 -2.62
C GLU A 49 -15.54 -16.08 -2.76
N LEU A 50 -14.68 -15.25 -2.15
CA LEU A 50 -13.23 -15.49 -2.14
C LEU A 50 -12.86 -16.74 -1.32
N GLY A 51 -13.48 -16.93 -0.15
CA GLY A 51 -13.24 -18.09 0.72
C GLY A 51 -13.59 -19.43 0.07
N ALA A 52 -14.52 -19.44 -0.89
CA ALA A 52 -14.89 -20.62 -1.66
C ALA A 52 -13.81 -21.05 -2.69
N LEU A 53 -12.91 -20.14 -3.09
CA LEU A 53 -11.85 -20.45 -4.05
C LEU A 53 -10.79 -21.36 -3.42
N ARG A 54 -10.33 -22.37 -4.17
CA ARG A 54 -9.33 -23.35 -3.70
C ARG A 54 -8.06 -22.72 -3.13
N TRP A 55 -7.65 -21.57 -3.66
CA TRP A 55 -6.47 -20.86 -3.17
C TRP A 55 -6.63 -20.38 -1.73
N PHE A 56 -7.79 -19.82 -1.38
CA PHE A 56 -8.09 -19.22 -0.08
C PHE A 56 -8.76 -20.19 0.91
N ASN A 57 -9.31 -21.30 0.41
CA ASN A 57 -9.92 -22.34 1.24
C ASN A 57 -8.84 -23.16 1.96
N ALA A 58 -8.82 -23.13 3.29
CA ALA A 58 -7.84 -23.83 4.12
C ALA A 58 -7.88 -25.37 3.95
N ASP A 59 -9.06 -25.92 3.67
CA ASP A 59 -9.28 -27.36 3.52
C ASP A 59 -8.97 -27.86 2.10
N ALA A 60 -8.76 -26.94 1.15
CA ALA A 60 -8.38 -27.27 -0.21
C ALA A 60 -6.85 -27.38 -0.37
N SER A 61 -6.43 -28.35 -1.19
CA SER A 61 -5.07 -28.39 -1.73
C SER A 61 -5.04 -27.71 -3.10
N PRO A 62 -4.36 -26.56 -3.27
CA PRO A 62 -4.30 -25.86 -4.55
C PRO A 62 -3.46 -26.65 -5.54
N SER A 63 -4.00 -26.80 -6.74
CA SER A 63 -3.34 -27.45 -7.87
C SER A 63 -2.27 -26.55 -8.47
N GLY A 64 -1.13 -27.14 -8.85
CA GLY A 64 -0.04 -26.40 -9.49
C GLY A 64 0.75 -25.45 -8.58
N ALA A 65 0.55 -25.49 -7.27
CA ALA A 65 1.28 -24.67 -6.30
C ALA A 65 2.60 -25.34 -5.88
N GLY A 66 3.72 -24.71 -6.23
CA GLY A 66 5.06 -25.09 -5.72
C GLY A 66 5.32 -24.56 -4.30
N ALA A 67 6.49 -24.86 -3.74
CA ALA A 67 6.88 -24.41 -2.40
C ALA A 67 6.84 -22.87 -2.25
N GLU A 68 7.26 -22.14 -3.28
CA GLU A 68 7.25 -20.67 -3.28
C GLU A 68 5.83 -20.09 -3.36
N ALA A 69 4.89 -20.82 -3.97
CA ALA A 69 3.47 -20.45 -4.00
C ALA A 69 2.85 -20.70 -2.60
N MET A 70 3.17 -21.83 -1.98
CA MET A 70 2.69 -22.15 -0.63
C MET A 70 3.20 -21.16 0.42
N TYR A 71 4.41 -20.64 0.29
CA TYR A 71 4.94 -19.61 1.21
C TYR A 71 4.14 -18.30 1.19
N ARG A 72 3.53 -17.96 0.05
CA ARG A 72 2.71 -16.75 -0.11
C ARG A 72 1.20 -17.03 -0.15
N ARG A 73 0.79 -18.27 0.10
CA ARG A 73 -0.62 -18.67 0.14
C ARG A 73 -1.30 -18.03 1.35
N ARG A 74 -2.48 -17.47 1.12
CA ARG A 74 -3.36 -16.96 2.18
C ARG A 74 -4.55 -17.88 2.31
N THR A 75 -4.97 -18.17 3.52
CA THR A 75 -6.17 -18.98 3.81
C THR A 75 -6.94 -18.39 4.99
N GLY A 76 -8.22 -18.74 5.12
CA GLY A 76 -9.03 -18.28 6.25
C GLY A 76 -9.23 -16.77 6.25
N LEU A 77 -9.68 -16.24 5.12
CA LEU A 77 -9.94 -14.81 4.96
C LEU A 77 -11.00 -14.37 5.99
N SER A 78 -10.77 -13.22 6.60
CA SER A 78 -11.70 -12.53 7.50
C SER A 78 -11.70 -11.03 7.17
N PRO A 79 -12.62 -10.24 7.73
CA PRO A 79 -12.57 -8.79 7.60
C PRO A 79 -11.20 -8.18 7.96
N GLN A 80 -10.47 -8.81 8.89
CA GLN A 80 -9.16 -8.35 9.34
C GLN A 80 -8.01 -8.73 8.40
N THR A 81 -8.14 -9.79 7.60
CA THR A 81 -7.03 -10.34 6.80
C THR A 81 -7.24 -10.17 5.30
N VAL A 82 -8.47 -9.99 4.83
CA VAL A 82 -8.77 -9.76 3.42
C VAL A 82 -8.14 -8.46 2.92
N PHE A 83 -7.63 -8.49 1.69
CA PHE A 83 -6.93 -7.37 1.03
C PHE A 83 -5.65 -6.88 1.75
N ARG A 84 -5.21 -7.54 2.82
CA ARG A 84 -3.97 -7.21 3.52
C ARG A 84 -2.79 -8.04 3.03
N GLY A 85 -1.60 -7.45 3.15
CA GLY A 85 -0.33 -8.15 2.92
C GLY A 85 0.06 -9.08 4.07
N LEU A 86 1.03 -9.95 3.83
CA LEU A 86 1.47 -10.99 4.77
C LEU A 86 2.58 -10.56 5.76
N ALA A 87 3.08 -9.32 5.66
CA ALA A 87 4.15 -8.85 6.53
C ALA A 87 3.69 -8.79 8.01
N PRO A 88 4.57 -9.06 8.98
CA PRO A 88 4.26 -8.91 10.39
C PRO A 88 3.68 -7.52 10.70
N GLY A 89 2.59 -7.49 11.48
CA GLY A 89 1.88 -6.26 11.83
C GLY A 89 0.74 -5.88 10.87
N ASN A 90 0.75 -6.32 9.60
CA ASN A 90 -0.30 -5.95 8.65
C ASN A 90 -1.69 -6.46 9.05
N SER A 91 -1.78 -7.58 9.76
CA SER A 91 -3.05 -8.15 10.25
C SER A 91 -3.49 -7.59 11.61
N VAL A 92 -2.79 -6.59 12.17
CA VAL A 92 -3.09 -6.03 13.49
C VAL A 92 -3.65 -4.62 13.34
N GLY A 93 -4.80 -4.34 13.96
CA GLY A 93 -5.39 -3.00 14.01
C GLY A 93 -6.05 -2.55 12.69
N PRO A 94 -6.16 -1.22 12.46
CA PRO A 94 -6.78 -0.65 11.26
C PRO A 94 -6.11 -1.09 9.94
N TYR A 95 -6.84 -0.97 8.83
CA TYR A 95 -6.32 -1.32 7.50
C TYR A 95 -5.20 -0.39 7.03
N LEU A 96 -5.39 0.91 7.27
CA LEU A 96 -4.39 1.93 6.94
C LEU A 96 -3.35 2.05 8.05
N SER A 97 -2.08 2.14 7.64
CA SER A 97 -0.99 2.54 8.52
C SER A 97 -1.27 3.91 9.11
N GLN A 98 -1.02 4.08 10.41
CA GLN A 98 -1.17 5.38 11.07
C GLN A 98 -0.28 6.45 10.42
N LEU A 99 0.85 6.07 9.83
CA LEU A 99 1.80 6.96 9.16
C LEU A 99 1.27 7.56 7.84
N LEU A 100 0.11 7.08 7.35
CA LEU A 100 -0.62 7.68 6.22
C LEU A 100 -1.73 8.66 6.68
N LEU A 101 -1.96 8.79 7.99
CA LEU A 101 -3.06 9.57 8.55
C LEU A 101 -2.56 10.65 9.50
N VAL A 102 -1.66 10.30 10.41
CA VAL A 102 -1.17 11.19 11.45
C VAL A 102 -0.12 12.16 10.92
N GLY A 103 -0.09 13.33 11.55
CA GLY A 103 0.88 14.39 11.36
C GLY A 103 1.98 14.40 12.43
N SER A 104 2.63 15.54 12.53
CA SER A 104 3.66 15.85 13.54
C SER A 104 3.08 16.80 14.58
N PRO A 105 3.33 16.59 15.88
CA PRO A 105 2.97 17.58 16.90
C PRO A 105 3.77 18.87 16.69
N SER A 106 3.11 20.02 16.81
CA SER A 106 3.72 21.34 16.74
C SER A 106 3.02 22.31 17.70
N ALA A 107 3.43 23.58 17.73
CA ALA A 107 2.75 24.59 18.54
C ALA A 107 1.28 24.83 18.14
N THR A 108 0.89 24.45 16.91
CA THR A 108 -0.44 24.75 16.34
C THR A 108 -1.18 23.54 15.79
N ASN A 109 -0.52 22.37 15.67
CA ASN A 109 -1.11 21.15 15.12
C ASN A 109 -0.90 19.98 16.08
N GLU A 110 -1.96 19.21 16.30
CA GLU A 110 -1.93 17.92 16.97
C GLU A 110 -1.64 16.80 15.97
N PRO A 111 -1.13 15.63 16.42
CA PRO A 111 -0.88 14.50 15.52
C PRO A 111 -2.11 14.08 14.69
N PHE A 112 -3.32 14.25 15.22
CA PHE A 112 -4.56 13.87 14.52
C PHE A 112 -5.04 14.89 13.48
N ASP A 113 -4.42 16.08 13.40
CA ASP A 113 -4.74 17.07 12.37
C ASP A 113 -4.21 16.69 10.99
N GLY A 114 -3.31 15.70 10.91
CA GLY A 114 -2.77 15.16 9.67
C GLY A 114 -1.76 16.07 8.97
N MET A 115 -1.18 17.04 9.69
CA MET A 115 -0.17 17.96 9.18
C MET A 115 1.22 17.49 9.61
N ILE A 116 2.08 17.12 8.66
CA ILE A 116 3.47 16.73 8.93
C ILE A 116 4.35 17.98 8.85
N GLU A 117 5.22 18.17 9.85
CA GLU A 117 6.24 19.21 9.80
C GLU A 117 7.37 18.80 8.85
N TYR A 118 7.68 19.66 7.89
CA TYR A 118 8.75 19.47 6.92
C TYR A 118 9.67 20.70 6.90
N GLY A 119 10.58 20.75 7.86
CA GLY A 119 11.42 21.93 8.09
C GLY A 119 10.55 23.12 8.46
N ALA A 120 10.55 24.17 7.63
CA ALA A 120 9.71 25.36 7.81
C ALA A 120 8.40 25.31 6.99
N GLN A 121 8.09 24.17 6.38
CA GLN A 121 6.88 23.93 5.60
C GLN A 121 6.09 22.77 6.21
N THR A 122 4.90 22.50 5.66
CA THR A 122 4.07 21.38 6.09
C THR A 122 3.64 20.52 4.90
N ILE A 123 3.34 19.25 5.20
CA ILE A 123 2.76 18.30 4.26
C ILE A 123 1.40 17.87 4.82
N ASP A 124 0.32 18.11 4.07
CA ASP A 124 -1.03 17.68 4.41
C ASP A 124 -1.24 16.22 3.94
N GLN A 125 -1.61 15.32 4.87
CA GLN A 125 -1.92 13.92 4.59
C GLN A 125 -3.22 13.73 3.79
N ARG A 126 -4.03 14.78 3.59
CA ARG A 126 -5.27 14.71 2.82
C ARG A 126 -5.01 14.65 1.31
N VAL A 127 -5.54 13.61 0.68
CA VAL A 127 -5.47 13.38 -0.76
C VAL A 127 -6.59 14.08 -1.51
N ARG A 128 -6.39 14.34 -2.81
CA ARG A 128 -7.46 14.83 -3.68
C ARG A 128 -8.56 13.79 -3.76
N GLN A 129 -9.80 14.24 -3.60
CA GLN A 129 -10.96 13.39 -3.77
C GLN A 129 -11.35 13.35 -5.26
N VAL A 130 -11.53 12.14 -5.78
CA VAL A 130 -11.96 11.90 -7.17
C VAL A 130 -13.35 11.28 -7.19
N GLY A 131 -14.12 11.54 -8.25
CA GLY A 131 -15.45 10.97 -8.42
C GLY A 131 -15.45 9.44 -8.56
N PRO A 132 -16.58 8.78 -8.28
CA PRO A 132 -16.72 7.32 -8.32
C PRO A 132 -16.90 6.82 -9.77
N THR A 133 -15.89 7.04 -10.60
CA THR A 133 -15.89 6.63 -12.01
C THR A 133 -14.78 5.61 -12.24
N ASP A 134 -15.15 4.51 -12.89
CA ASP A 134 -14.21 3.48 -13.32
C ASP A 134 -14.05 3.52 -14.84
N PHE A 135 -12.90 3.05 -15.31
CA PHE A 135 -12.44 3.18 -16.69
C PHE A 135 -12.16 1.80 -17.29
N MET A 136 -11.99 1.76 -18.61
CA MET A 136 -11.76 0.54 -19.40
C MET A 136 -12.87 -0.50 -19.17
N THR A 137 -14.11 -0.04 -19.08
CA THR A 137 -15.28 -0.91 -18.81
C THR A 137 -16.00 -1.35 -20.09
N SER A 138 -15.69 -0.70 -21.22
CA SER A 138 -16.15 -1.09 -22.55
C SER A 138 -15.03 -1.75 -23.34
N TRP A 139 -15.41 -2.62 -24.29
CA TRP A 139 -14.45 -3.29 -25.17
C TRP A 139 -13.59 -2.28 -25.96
N ASP A 140 -14.21 -1.24 -26.51
CA ASP A 140 -13.53 -0.26 -27.36
C ASP A 140 -12.52 0.57 -26.55
N GLU A 141 -12.91 1.07 -25.37
CA GLU A 141 -12.01 1.82 -24.48
C GLU A 141 -10.82 0.97 -24.04
N TRP A 142 -11.08 -0.29 -23.66
CA TRP A 142 -10.01 -1.22 -23.30
C TRP A 142 -9.08 -1.50 -24.50
N PHE A 143 -9.65 -1.76 -25.68
CA PHE A 143 -8.91 -2.08 -26.89
C PHE A 143 -8.01 -0.91 -27.33
N ASP A 144 -8.49 0.31 -27.21
CA ASP A 144 -7.72 1.51 -27.50
C ASP A 144 -6.52 1.63 -26.54
N VAL A 145 -6.74 1.48 -25.24
CA VAL A 145 -5.67 1.52 -24.22
C VAL A 145 -4.66 0.40 -24.43
N ALA A 146 -5.12 -0.81 -24.75
CA ALA A 146 -4.24 -1.94 -25.05
C ALA A 146 -3.35 -1.69 -26.29
N ASN A 147 -3.81 -0.86 -27.23
CA ASN A 147 -3.06 -0.39 -28.40
C ASN A 147 -2.30 0.93 -28.17
N ALA A 148 -2.02 1.26 -26.90
CA ALA A 148 -1.26 2.43 -26.47
C ALA A 148 -1.90 3.79 -26.83
N LEU A 149 -3.21 3.84 -27.04
CA LEU A 149 -3.93 5.11 -27.11
C LEU A 149 -4.12 5.66 -25.69
N SER A 150 -3.92 6.97 -25.56
CA SER A 150 -4.13 7.64 -24.27
C SER A 150 -5.62 7.76 -23.99
N PRO A 151 -6.09 7.43 -22.77
CA PRO A 151 -7.47 7.66 -22.37
C PRO A 151 -7.85 9.13 -22.56
N SER A 152 -9.01 9.38 -23.16
CA SER A 152 -9.53 10.74 -23.40
C SER A 152 -10.16 11.36 -22.16
N THR A 153 -10.55 10.54 -21.18
CA THR A 153 -11.29 10.95 -19.99
C THR A 153 -10.45 10.75 -18.73
N ARG A 154 -10.54 11.69 -17.79
CA ARG A 154 -9.94 11.59 -16.45
C ARG A 154 -11.04 11.53 -15.40
N ALA A 155 -10.74 10.93 -14.24
CA ALA A 155 -11.64 11.01 -13.10
C ALA A 155 -11.88 12.48 -12.72
N PRO A 156 -13.14 12.91 -12.52
CA PRO A 156 -13.42 14.28 -12.13
C PRO A 156 -12.85 14.55 -10.74
N ASP A 157 -11.95 15.55 -10.64
CA ASP A 157 -11.49 16.09 -9.36
C ASP A 157 -12.66 16.88 -8.73
N THR A 158 -13.01 16.56 -7.49
CA THR A 158 -14.10 17.25 -6.79
C THR A 158 -13.69 18.65 -6.30
N GLY A 159 -12.40 18.99 -6.40
CA GLY A 159 -11.80 20.20 -5.83
C GLY A 159 -11.51 20.10 -4.34
N ASN A 160 -11.94 19.02 -3.68
CA ASN A 160 -11.80 18.82 -2.25
C ASN A 160 -10.65 17.87 -1.93
N ARG A 161 -10.16 17.97 -0.69
CA ARG A 161 -9.20 17.04 -0.11
C ARG A 161 -9.78 16.37 1.12
N ARG A 162 -9.45 15.10 1.33
CA ARG A 162 -9.85 14.34 2.53
C ARG A 162 -8.78 13.33 2.90
N PHE A 163 -8.83 12.84 4.14
CA PHE A 163 -8.06 11.65 4.52
C PHE A 163 -8.49 10.46 3.66
N ILE A 164 -7.57 9.51 3.46
CA ILE A 164 -7.87 8.26 2.74
C ILE A 164 -8.95 7.51 3.53
N THR A 165 -10.15 7.36 2.96
CA THR A 165 -11.23 6.61 3.60
C THR A 165 -11.68 5.40 2.78
N THR A 166 -11.52 5.43 1.45
CA THR A 166 -11.92 4.32 0.56
C THR A 166 -10.75 3.75 -0.23
N GLY A 167 -10.95 2.59 -0.85
CA GLY A 167 -9.99 2.01 -1.80
C GLY A 167 -9.66 2.97 -2.97
N ARG A 168 -10.63 3.78 -3.39
CA ARG A 168 -10.45 4.81 -4.43
C ARG A 168 -9.47 5.90 -4.01
N ASP A 169 -9.55 6.37 -2.77
CA ASP A 169 -8.61 7.37 -2.26
C ASP A 169 -7.19 6.80 -2.20
N LEU A 170 -7.04 5.54 -1.76
CA LEU A 170 -5.75 4.88 -1.69
C LEU A 170 -5.17 4.62 -3.10
N ALA A 171 -6.01 4.23 -4.06
CA ALA A 171 -5.63 4.09 -5.46
C ALA A 171 -5.18 5.44 -6.05
N ASN A 172 -5.86 6.54 -5.72
CA ASN A 172 -5.48 7.88 -6.17
C ASN A 172 -4.17 8.36 -5.54
N TYR A 173 -3.88 7.98 -4.29
CA TYR A 173 -2.60 8.23 -3.64
C TYR A 173 -1.45 7.58 -4.43
N VAL A 174 -1.52 6.26 -4.68
CA VAL A 174 -0.46 5.51 -5.39
C VAL A 174 -0.42 5.76 -6.89
N HIS A 175 -1.38 6.50 -7.44
CA HIS A 175 -1.33 6.95 -8.84
C HIS A 175 -0.35 8.13 -9.00
N ASN A 176 -0.24 8.99 -7.98
CA ASN A 176 0.39 10.30 -8.09
C ASN A 176 1.59 10.48 -7.14
N ASP A 177 1.95 9.46 -6.37
CA ASP A 177 3.04 9.58 -5.40
C ASP A 177 4.40 9.63 -6.09
N ALA A 178 5.33 10.36 -5.48
CA ALA A 178 6.74 10.09 -5.74
C ALA A 178 7.10 8.76 -5.08
N LEU A 179 7.92 7.94 -5.76
CA LEU A 179 8.22 6.55 -5.41
C LEU A 179 8.51 6.26 -3.93
N TYR A 180 9.13 7.18 -3.20
CA TYR A 180 9.48 7.01 -1.79
C TYR A 180 8.73 7.95 -0.84
N GLN A 181 7.73 8.69 -1.36
CA GLN A 181 6.97 9.70 -0.62
C GLN A 181 6.35 9.14 0.66
N ALA A 182 5.69 7.97 0.58
CA ALA A 182 5.07 7.36 1.76
C ALA A 182 6.08 7.07 2.87
N TYR A 183 7.26 6.55 2.51
CA TYR A 183 8.32 6.19 3.46
C TYR A 183 9.04 7.42 4.01
N PHE A 184 9.22 8.44 3.18
CA PHE A 184 9.76 9.73 3.61
C PHE A 184 8.83 10.44 4.58
N ASN A 185 7.53 10.50 4.28
CA ASN A 185 6.53 11.07 5.19
C ASN A 185 6.48 10.31 6.51
N ALA A 186 6.50 8.97 6.45
CA ALA A 186 6.58 8.12 7.63
C ALA A 186 7.80 8.45 8.49
N TRP A 187 8.98 8.62 7.88
CA TRP A 187 10.20 9.00 8.59
C TRP A 187 10.05 10.35 9.31
N LEU A 188 9.52 11.37 8.64
CA LEU A 188 9.27 12.69 9.26
C LEU A 188 8.30 12.58 10.44
N VAL A 189 7.20 11.84 10.29
CA VAL A 189 6.22 11.62 11.37
C VAL A 189 6.86 10.91 12.57
N MET A 190 7.61 9.84 12.34
CA MET A 190 8.27 9.10 13.42
C MET A 190 9.27 9.98 14.17
N LEU A 191 10.08 10.75 13.44
CA LEU A 191 11.04 11.68 14.02
C LEU A 191 10.37 12.76 14.88
N SER A 192 9.36 13.45 14.34
CA SER A 192 8.67 14.53 15.04
C SER A 192 7.89 14.06 16.26
N ASN A 193 7.49 12.78 16.29
CA ASN A 193 6.82 12.16 17.44
C ASN A 193 7.82 11.54 18.44
N GLY A 194 9.13 11.82 18.30
CA GLY A 194 10.15 11.43 19.28
C GLY A 194 10.52 9.94 19.26
N ILE A 195 10.25 9.23 18.17
CA ILE A 195 10.70 7.84 18.02
C ILE A 195 12.22 7.84 17.82
N SER A 196 12.93 7.21 18.75
CA SER A 196 14.39 7.13 18.72
C SER A 196 14.89 6.21 17.61
N LEU A 197 16.12 6.48 17.16
CA LEU A 197 16.84 5.57 16.27
C LEU A 197 17.18 4.26 16.99
N ASP A 198 17.68 3.29 16.23
CA ASP A 198 18.17 2.04 16.79
C ASP A 198 19.28 2.31 17.82
N PRO A 199 19.10 1.90 19.09
CA PRO A 199 20.06 2.18 20.17
C PRO A 199 21.41 1.47 19.99
N SER A 200 21.53 0.53 19.05
CA SER A 200 22.81 -0.10 18.70
C SER A 200 23.69 0.76 17.79
N LEU A 201 23.15 1.86 17.23
CA LEU A 201 23.94 2.82 16.47
C LEU A 201 24.87 3.63 17.42
N PRO A 202 25.98 4.17 16.91
CA PRO A 202 26.80 5.12 17.67
C PRO A 202 26.04 6.41 17.99
N TYR A 203 26.39 7.07 19.11
CA TYR A 203 25.94 8.43 19.48
C TYR A 203 24.43 8.54 19.75
N GLN A 204 23.89 7.54 20.44
CA GLN A 204 22.46 7.49 20.82
C GLN A 204 22.25 7.64 22.34
N GLN A 205 23.33 7.80 23.12
CA GLN A 205 23.21 8.05 24.55
C GLN A 205 22.99 9.54 24.78
N ASP A 206 22.76 9.91 26.04
CA ASP A 206 22.74 11.31 26.42
C ASP A 206 24.14 11.93 26.16
N ASP A 207 24.17 13.14 25.60
CA ASP A 207 25.40 13.87 25.27
C ASP A 207 26.32 14.07 26.50
N ALA A 208 25.78 14.03 27.73
CA ALA A 208 26.56 14.06 28.96
C ALA A 208 27.38 12.78 29.19
N VAL A 209 27.03 11.68 28.53
CA VAL A 209 27.68 10.36 28.66
C VAL A 209 28.64 10.09 27.51
N ASP A 210 28.19 10.24 26.27
CA ASP A 210 29.01 9.88 25.09
C ASP A 210 29.77 11.08 24.48
N HIS A 211 29.41 12.32 24.87
CA HIS A 211 30.01 13.57 24.40
C HIS A 211 30.02 13.72 22.88
N GLN A 212 29.09 13.06 22.18
CA GLN A 212 29.04 13.04 20.72
C GLN A 212 27.59 13.02 20.23
N GLN A 213 27.30 13.81 19.20
CA GLN A 213 25.97 13.85 18.60
C GLN A 213 26.04 13.48 17.11
N GLY A 214 25.11 12.64 16.65
CA GLY A 214 24.93 12.35 15.23
C GLY A 214 24.30 13.53 14.48
N PHE A 215 24.71 13.72 13.22
CA PHE A 215 23.99 14.61 12.29
C PHE A 215 24.09 14.07 10.86
N VAL A 216 25.28 14.17 10.26
CA VAL A 216 25.57 13.63 8.92
C VAL A 216 25.52 12.10 8.93
N LEU A 217 26.10 11.49 9.96
CA LEU A 217 26.10 10.05 10.19
C LEU A 217 25.28 9.72 11.44
N TYR A 218 24.70 8.52 11.44
CA TYR A 218 23.95 7.93 12.56
C TYR A 218 22.83 8.83 13.11
N ALA A 219 22.24 9.65 12.25
CA ALA A 219 21.21 10.61 12.60
C ALA A 219 20.28 10.88 11.41
N VAL A 220 19.41 11.88 11.58
CA VAL A 220 18.32 12.21 10.67
C VAL A 220 18.76 12.33 9.21
N GLN A 221 19.85 13.06 8.95
CA GLN A 221 20.31 13.29 7.58
C GLN A 221 20.77 12.01 6.90
N HIS A 222 21.35 11.07 7.66
CA HIS A 222 21.82 9.80 7.12
C HIS A 222 20.65 8.95 6.60
N VAL A 223 19.57 8.84 7.39
CA VAL A 223 18.37 8.08 7.01
C VAL A 223 17.72 8.68 5.76
N LEU A 224 17.65 10.01 5.68
CA LEU A 224 17.08 10.72 4.53
C LEU A 224 17.81 10.41 3.22
N SER A 225 19.15 10.36 3.23
CA SER A 225 19.92 9.97 2.05
C SER A 225 19.66 8.51 1.66
N LEU A 226 19.73 7.61 2.64
CA LEU A 226 19.56 6.18 2.43
C LEU A 226 18.20 5.82 1.84
N LEU A 227 17.12 6.46 2.31
CA LEU A 227 15.77 6.24 1.78
C LEU A 227 15.69 6.50 0.27
N GLY A 228 16.28 7.60 -0.21
CA GLY A 228 16.29 7.91 -1.65
C GLY A 228 17.20 6.97 -2.44
N GLU A 229 18.37 6.63 -1.90
CA GLU A 229 19.37 5.83 -2.61
C GLU A 229 18.89 4.41 -2.92
N VAL A 230 18.22 3.74 -1.98
CA VAL A 230 17.77 2.34 -2.15
C VAL A 230 16.71 2.21 -3.24
N CYS A 231 15.86 3.23 -3.44
CA CYS A 231 14.79 3.20 -4.42
C CYS A 231 15.31 3.03 -5.85
N ASP A 232 16.35 3.76 -6.24
CA ASP A 232 16.93 3.64 -7.59
C ASP A 232 17.52 2.24 -7.86
N ARG A 233 18.23 1.67 -6.89
CA ARG A 233 18.80 0.31 -7.04
C ARG A 233 17.71 -0.76 -7.14
N ALA A 234 16.66 -0.63 -6.33
CA ALA A 234 15.53 -1.55 -6.35
C ALA A 234 14.77 -1.49 -7.69
N LEU A 235 14.56 -0.29 -8.24
CA LEU A 235 13.85 -0.09 -9.51
C LEU A 235 14.57 -0.72 -10.70
N LYS A 236 15.90 -0.55 -10.78
CA LYS A 236 16.70 -1.20 -11.84
C LYS A 236 16.58 -2.72 -11.77
N THR A 237 16.57 -3.27 -10.56
CA THR A 237 16.43 -4.72 -10.34
C THR A 237 15.05 -5.23 -10.75
N VAL A 238 13.96 -4.54 -10.35
CA VAL A 238 12.60 -4.98 -10.71
C VAL A 238 12.30 -4.78 -12.20
N LEU A 239 12.91 -3.78 -12.85
CA LEU A 239 12.80 -3.60 -14.31
C LEU A 239 13.39 -4.81 -15.07
N PHE A 240 14.53 -5.33 -14.63
CA PHE A 240 15.10 -6.55 -15.21
C PHE A 240 14.13 -7.75 -15.07
N GLN A 241 13.51 -7.92 -13.91
CA GLN A 241 12.51 -8.98 -13.70
C GLN A 241 11.29 -8.79 -14.62
N LYS A 242 10.84 -7.55 -14.83
CA LYS A 242 9.68 -7.23 -15.67
C LYS A 242 9.94 -7.50 -17.16
N PHE A 243 11.01 -6.95 -17.72
CA PHE A 243 11.21 -6.94 -19.18
C PHE A 243 12.11 -8.08 -19.68
N ASN A 244 13.16 -8.43 -18.94
CA ASN A 244 14.13 -9.43 -19.38
C ASN A 244 13.72 -10.85 -18.99
N VAL A 245 13.09 -11.01 -17.83
CA VAL A 245 12.74 -12.34 -17.29
C VAL A 245 11.28 -12.72 -17.57
N HIS A 246 10.32 -12.10 -16.87
CA HIS A 246 8.97 -12.68 -16.74
C HIS A 246 7.96 -12.19 -17.78
N ARG A 247 7.96 -10.89 -18.12
CA ARG A 247 6.98 -10.26 -19.04
C ARG A 247 5.53 -10.70 -18.77
N ARG A 248 5.15 -10.77 -17.50
CA ARG A 248 3.79 -11.13 -17.06
C ARG A 248 2.81 -10.06 -17.56
N LEU A 249 1.69 -10.49 -18.15
CA LEU A 249 0.59 -9.61 -18.50
C LEU A 249 0.04 -8.85 -17.27
N ARG A 250 -0.51 -7.67 -17.51
CA ARG A 250 -1.21 -6.88 -16.47
C ARG A 250 -2.58 -7.48 -16.19
N PRO A 251 -3.19 -7.21 -15.01
CA PRO A 251 -4.53 -7.69 -14.70
C PRO A 251 -5.62 -7.20 -15.65
N GLU A 252 -5.40 -6.08 -16.34
CA GLU A 252 -6.35 -5.58 -17.35
C GLU A 252 -6.33 -6.36 -18.67
N ALA A 253 -5.33 -7.22 -18.92
CA ALA A 253 -5.11 -7.89 -20.21
C ALA A 253 -5.74 -9.29 -20.32
#